data_AF-A0A8C4NG50-F1
#
_entry.id   AF-A0A8C4NG50-F1
#
_cell.length_a   1.000
_cell.length_b   1.000
_cell.length_c   1.000
_cell.angle_alpha   90.00
_cell.angle_beta   90.00
_cell.angle_gamma   90.00
#
_symmetry.space_group_name_H-M   'P 1'
#
loop_
_entity.id
_entity.type
_entity.pdbx_description
1 polymer ?
#
loop_
_entity_poly.entity_id
_entity_poly.type
_entity_poly.pdbx_seq_one_letter_code
_entity_poly.pdbx_strand_id
1 'polypeptide(L)'
;MLADPQSKVFVLLVETLVDFIQVYKDELHDWLLMLVSQLLKLMGTDLRVSLHSKVNNALDLVRESFPCEQQFSILMRFIVDQTQSSSLKMKVAVLCYIEKLSKRMKPNDFANSSEARLAMSRIITWTSEPKSFDVRKAAQAVLISLFDLNTPMYTMLLGALPKTFQDAAESFCTTTCAATAPRQALYSDDFWLTYRLILNVVFVNKNWKGSLAGVGQWEINMTV
;
A
#
# COMPACT_ATOMS: atom_id res chain seq x y z
N MET A 1 5.95 10.22 -33.56
CA MET A 1 4.53 9.91 -33.88
C MET A 1 3.89 8.93 -32.88
N LEU A 2 4.64 8.04 -32.21
CA LEU A 2 4.12 7.14 -31.14
C LEU A 2 3.90 7.83 -29.77
N ALA A 3 4.32 9.09 -29.63
CA ALA A 3 4.25 9.85 -28.38
C ALA A 3 2.93 10.61 -28.20
N ASP A 4 1.99 10.54 -29.16
CA ASP A 4 0.64 11.08 -28.99
C ASP A 4 -0.26 9.99 -28.38
N PRO A 5 -0.66 10.10 -27.11
CA PRO A 5 -1.53 9.14 -26.46
C PRO A 5 -2.91 9.03 -27.14
N GLN A 6 -3.28 10.00 -27.98
CA GLN A 6 -4.58 10.08 -28.65
C GLN A 6 -4.56 9.49 -30.07
N SER A 7 -3.40 9.06 -30.55
CA SER A 7 -3.24 8.43 -31.86
C SER A 7 -3.99 7.10 -31.92
N LYS A 8 -4.65 6.81 -33.05
CA LYS A 8 -5.24 5.48 -33.32
C LYS A 8 -4.21 4.36 -33.19
N VAL A 9 -2.96 4.62 -33.56
CA VAL A 9 -1.85 3.67 -33.43
C VAL A 9 -1.57 3.36 -31.96
N PHE A 10 -1.66 4.36 -31.08
CA PHE A 10 -1.44 4.18 -29.66
C PHE A 10 -2.57 3.38 -29.01
N VAL A 11 -3.82 3.61 -29.40
CA VAL A 11 -4.96 2.81 -28.92
C VAL A 11 -4.80 1.33 -29.31
N LEU A 12 -4.47 1.06 -30.59
CA LEU A 12 -4.20 -0.30 -31.06
C LEU A 12 -2.99 -0.93 -30.35
N LEU A 13 -1.96 -0.15 -30.02
CA LEU A 13 -0.82 -0.62 -29.24
C LEU A 13 -1.24 -1.07 -27.83
N VAL A 14 -2.09 -0.30 -27.14
CA VAL A 14 -2.58 -0.68 -25.81
C VAL A 14 -3.51 -1.89 -25.88
N GLU A 15 -4.31 -2.03 -26.94
CA GLU A 15 -5.14 -3.23 -27.16
C GLU A 15 -4.27 -4.48 -27.35
N THR A 16 -3.31 -4.41 -28.26
CA THR A 16 -2.37 -5.51 -28.52
C THR A 16 -1.46 -5.82 -27.34
N LEU A 17 -1.19 -4.84 -26.48
CA LEU A 17 -0.43 -5.05 -25.24
C LEU A 17 -1.12 -6.01 -24.28
N VAL A 18 -2.46 -6.00 -24.22
CA VAL A 18 -3.23 -6.94 -23.37
C VAL A 18 -3.00 -8.37 -23.84
N ASP A 19 -3.16 -8.62 -25.14
CA ASP A 19 -2.92 -9.95 -25.73
C ASP A 19 -1.47 -10.39 -25.57
N PHE A 20 -0.53 -9.45 -25.77
CA PHE A 20 0.90 -9.69 -25.62
C PHE A 20 1.27 -10.10 -24.18
N ILE A 21 0.75 -9.40 -23.17
CA ILE A 21 0.98 -9.76 -21.77
C ILE A 21 0.43 -11.16 -21.48
N GLN A 22 -0.75 -11.49 -21.97
CA GLN A 22 -1.38 -12.78 -21.70
C GLN A 22 -0.60 -13.96 -22.31
N VAL A 23 -0.04 -13.77 -23.51
CA VAL A 23 0.72 -14.81 -24.22
C VAL A 23 2.14 -14.95 -23.70
N TYR A 24 2.83 -13.84 -23.40
CA TYR A 24 4.27 -13.83 -23.10
C TYR A 24 4.59 -13.54 -21.62
N LYS A 25 3.62 -13.59 -20.70
CA LYS A 25 3.82 -13.27 -19.26
C LYS A 25 5.07 -13.92 -18.64
N ASP A 26 5.40 -15.16 -19.00
CA ASP A 26 6.50 -15.91 -18.42
C ASP A 26 7.87 -15.33 -18.83
N GLU A 27 7.94 -14.68 -19.99
CA GLU A 27 9.15 -14.03 -20.53
C GLU A 27 9.22 -12.52 -20.18
N LEU A 28 8.15 -11.95 -19.65
CA LEU A 28 8.02 -10.50 -19.41
C LEU A 28 8.42 -10.05 -17.99
N HIS A 29 9.00 -10.93 -17.18
CA HIS A 29 9.38 -10.63 -15.80
C HIS A 29 10.34 -9.42 -15.70
N ASP A 30 11.33 -9.31 -16.60
CA ASP A 30 12.28 -8.19 -16.63
C ASP A 30 11.63 -6.88 -17.10
N TRP A 31 10.54 -6.99 -17.87
CA TRP A 31 9.81 -5.88 -18.43
C TRP A 31 8.74 -5.34 -17.48
N LEU A 32 8.43 -6.06 -16.40
CA LEU A 32 7.35 -5.72 -15.47
C LEU A 32 7.44 -4.29 -14.93
N LEU A 33 8.66 -3.87 -14.53
CA LEU A 33 8.90 -2.51 -14.07
C LEU A 33 8.49 -1.48 -15.12
N MET A 34 8.90 -1.69 -16.37
CA MET A 34 8.58 -0.77 -17.46
C MET A 34 7.07 -0.80 -17.74
N LEU A 35 6.44 -1.98 -17.81
CA LEU A 35 5.02 -2.12 -18.04
C LEU A 35 4.19 -1.38 -16.98
N VAL A 36 4.42 -1.67 -15.70
CA VAL A 36 3.69 -1.05 -14.58
C VAL A 36 3.92 0.46 -14.56
N SER A 37 5.18 0.91 -14.62
CA SER A 37 5.51 2.33 -14.54
C SER A 37 4.96 3.14 -15.71
N GLN A 38 5.02 2.62 -16.94
CA GLN A 38 4.51 3.33 -18.13
C GLN A 38 2.98 3.38 -18.12
N LEU A 39 2.31 2.28 -17.79
CA LEU A 39 0.84 2.24 -17.68
C LEU A 39 0.34 3.20 -16.57
N LEU A 40 1.00 3.25 -15.42
CA LEU A 40 0.65 4.20 -14.34
C LEU A 40 0.88 5.65 -14.75
N LYS A 41 1.97 5.95 -15.47
CA LYS A 41 2.22 7.29 -16.02
C LYS A 41 1.13 7.70 -17.01
N LEU A 42 0.68 6.78 -17.86
CA LEU A 42 -0.42 7.02 -18.81
C LEU A 42 -1.72 7.37 -18.08
N MET A 43 -2.05 6.69 -16.99
CA MET A 43 -3.20 7.05 -16.14
C MET A 43 -3.08 8.45 -15.53
N GLY A 44 -1.86 8.96 -15.40
CA GLY A 44 -1.57 10.32 -14.98
C GLY A 44 -1.81 11.41 -16.04
N THR A 45 -2.04 11.02 -17.30
CA THR A 45 -2.29 11.93 -18.43
C THR A 45 -3.78 12.10 -18.73
N ASP A 46 -4.12 13.10 -19.55
CA ASP A 46 -5.49 13.31 -20.00
C ASP A 46 -5.85 12.34 -21.14
N LEU A 47 -6.34 11.16 -20.75
CA LEU A 47 -6.82 10.13 -21.66
C LEU A 47 -8.33 10.25 -21.92
N ARG A 48 -8.77 9.85 -23.12
CA ARG A 48 -10.19 9.60 -23.39
C ARG A 48 -10.69 8.43 -22.54
N VAL A 49 -11.96 8.46 -22.15
CA VAL A 49 -12.57 7.42 -21.30
C VAL A 49 -12.36 6.01 -21.85
N SER A 50 -12.50 5.80 -23.16
CA SER A 50 -12.29 4.49 -23.78
C SER A 50 -10.86 3.96 -23.66
N LEU A 51 -9.87 4.83 -23.88
CA LEU A 51 -8.45 4.47 -23.73
C LEU A 51 -8.08 4.29 -22.25
N HIS A 52 -8.61 5.13 -21.37
CA HIS A 52 -8.44 5.00 -19.93
C HIS A 52 -8.92 3.63 -19.43
N SER A 53 -10.09 3.16 -19.86
CA SER A 53 -10.58 1.82 -19.53
C SER A 53 -9.66 0.70 -20.03
N LYS A 54 -9.05 0.86 -21.21
CA LYS A 54 -8.09 -0.12 -21.76
C LYS A 54 -6.78 -0.16 -21.00
N VAL A 55 -6.23 1.00 -20.63
CA VAL A 55 -5.03 1.08 -19.78
C VAL A 55 -5.31 0.47 -18.40
N ASN A 56 -6.49 0.74 -17.82
CA ASN A 56 -6.88 0.12 -16.57
C ASN A 56 -7.03 -1.41 -16.70
N ASN A 57 -7.60 -1.91 -17.80
CA ASN A 57 -7.67 -3.34 -18.07
C ASN A 57 -6.28 -3.98 -18.21
N ALA A 58 -5.35 -3.32 -18.90
CA ALA A 58 -3.97 -3.78 -18.99
C ALA A 58 -3.29 -3.82 -17.60
N LEU A 59 -3.50 -2.80 -16.75
CA LEU A 59 -3.02 -2.80 -15.37
C LEU A 59 -3.62 -3.94 -14.53
N ASP A 60 -4.92 -4.21 -14.70
CA ASP A 60 -5.59 -5.30 -14.02
C ASP A 60 -5.02 -6.66 -14.47
N LEU A 61 -4.77 -6.86 -15.77
CA LEU A 61 -4.13 -8.07 -16.30
C LEU A 61 -2.68 -8.25 -15.81
N VAL A 62 -1.89 -7.17 -15.77
CA VAL A 62 -0.54 -7.20 -15.17
C VAL A 62 -0.64 -7.63 -13.71
N ARG A 63 -1.64 -7.10 -12.97
CA ARG A 63 -1.81 -7.49 -11.58
C ARG A 63 -2.02 -8.99 -11.45
N GLU A 64 -2.87 -9.55 -12.30
CA GLU A 64 -3.24 -10.97 -12.29
C GLU A 64 -2.12 -11.90 -12.77
N SER A 65 -1.26 -11.43 -13.68
CA SER A 65 -0.30 -12.27 -14.39
C SER A 65 1.06 -12.42 -13.69
N PHE A 66 1.48 -11.44 -12.90
CA PHE A 66 2.83 -11.40 -12.32
C PHE A 66 2.84 -11.64 -10.79
N PRO A 67 3.97 -12.04 -10.18
CA PRO A 67 4.09 -12.23 -8.74
C PRO A 67 3.81 -10.95 -7.93
N CYS A 68 3.03 -11.07 -6.84
CA CYS A 68 2.59 -9.90 -6.07
C CYS A 68 3.74 -9.19 -5.34
N GLU A 69 4.70 -9.95 -4.79
CA GLU A 69 5.90 -9.41 -4.13
C GLU A 69 6.70 -8.49 -5.06
N GLN A 70 6.97 -8.94 -6.29
CA GLN A 70 7.72 -8.19 -7.28
C GLN A 70 6.99 -6.89 -7.68
N GLN A 71 5.68 -6.97 -7.92
CA GLN A 71 4.84 -5.81 -8.22
C GLN A 71 4.86 -4.80 -7.06
N PHE A 72 4.70 -5.28 -5.83
CA PHE A 72 4.69 -4.43 -4.64
C PHE A 72 6.01 -3.69 -4.47
N SER A 73 7.14 -4.38 -4.60
CA SER A 73 8.48 -3.79 -4.55
C SER A 73 8.66 -2.69 -5.61
N ILE A 74 8.22 -2.94 -6.84
CA ILE A 74 8.23 -1.95 -7.94
C ILE A 74 7.39 -0.71 -7.57
N LEU A 75 6.20 -0.89 -7.00
CA LEU A 75 5.31 0.21 -6.63
C LEU A 75 5.87 1.07 -5.49
N MET A 76 6.46 0.45 -4.47
CA MET A 76 7.13 1.20 -3.40
C MET A 76 8.24 2.08 -3.96
N ARG A 77 9.08 1.52 -4.85
CA ARG A 77 10.14 2.26 -5.52
C ARG A 77 9.59 3.39 -6.41
N PHE A 78 8.49 3.12 -7.12
CA PHE A 78 7.82 4.11 -7.96
C PHE A 78 7.28 5.30 -7.16
N ILE A 79 6.75 5.08 -5.95
CA ILE A 79 6.25 6.17 -5.08
C ILE A 79 7.38 7.07 -4.59
N VAL A 80 8.54 6.49 -4.29
CA VAL A 80 9.69 7.20 -3.72
C VAL A 80 10.52 7.92 -4.80
N ASP A 81 10.44 7.50 -6.06
CA ASP A 81 11.13 8.14 -7.19
C ASP A 81 10.65 9.59 -7.40
N GLN A 82 11.50 10.54 -7.01
CA GLN A 82 11.24 11.99 -7.07
C GLN A 82 11.37 12.57 -8.49
N THR A 83 11.86 11.79 -9.47
CA THR A 83 12.06 12.25 -10.84
C THR A 83 10.77 12.25 -11.67
N GLN A 84 9.70 11.61 -11.18
CA GLN A 84 8.41 11.53 -11.87
C GLN A 84 7.50 12.72 -11.53
N SER A 85 6.86 13.29 -12.55
CA SER A 85 5.79 14.29 -12.35
C SER A 85 4.61 13.63 -11.61
N SER A 86 4.44 13.95 -10.32
CA SER A 86 3.39 13.36 -9.47
C SER A 86 2.04 14.04 -9.71
N SER A 87 1.45 13.87 -10.89
CA SER A 87 0.09 14.37 -11.15
C SER A 87 -0.89 13.75 -10.14
N LEU A 88 -1.94 14.49 -9.76
CA LEU A 88 -2.93 14.00 -8.80
C LEU A 88 -3.59 12.70 -9.30
N LYS A 89 -3.85 12.61 -10.62
CA LYS A 89 -4.39 11.40 -11.28
C LYS A 89 -3.43 10.21 -11.15
N MET A 90 -2.13 10.43 -11.36
CA MET A 90 -1.14 9.36 -11.21
C MET A 90 -1.07 8.85 -9.77
N LYS A 91 -1.12 9.75 -8.78
CA LYS A 91 -1.18 9.36 -7.36
C LYS A 91 -2.39 8.47 -7.08
N VAL A 92 -3.58 8.87 -7.53
CA VAL A 92 -4.80 8.05 -7.38
C VAL A 92 -4.63 6.69 -8.06
N ALA A 93 -4.10 6.64 -9.29
CA ALA A 93 -3.91 5.40 -10.02
C ALA A 93 -2.97 4.43 -9.29
N VAL A 94 -1.83 4.92 -8.79
CA VAL A 94 -0.86 4.11 -8.02
C VAL A 94 -1.49 3.60 -6.73
N LEU A 95 -2.17 4.47 -5.98
CA LEU A 95 -2.81 4.10 -4.72
C LEU A 95 -3.90 3.05 -4.92
N CYS A 96 -4.79 3.25 -5.90
CA CYS A 96 -5.81 2.27 -6.26
C CYS A 96 -5.20 0.94 -6.72
N TYR A 97 -4.05 0.97 -7.41
CA TYR A 97 -3.35 -0.25 -7.79
C TYR A 97 -2.82 -1.01 -6.57
N ILE A 98 -2.17 -0.31 -5.63
CA ILE A 98 -1.64 -0.91 -4.39
C ILE A 98 -2.78 -1.50 -3.56
N GLU A 99 -3.89 -0.79 -3.41
CA GLU A 99 -5.08 -1.26 -2.68
C GLU A 99 -5.64 -2.57 -3.25
N LYS A 100 -5.74 -2.65 -4.59
CA LYS A 100 -6.18 -3.88 -5.26
C LYS A 100 -5.14 -4.99 -5.16
N LEU A 101 -3.85 -4.66 -5.21
CA LEU A 101 -2.75 -5.63 -5.08
C LEU A 101 -2.68 -6.22 -3.68
N SER A 102 -2.82 -5.40 -2.64
CA SER A 102 -2.76 -5.85 -1.24
C SER A 102 -3.83 -6.89 -0.91
N LYS A 103 -4.99 -6.85 -1.57
CA LYS A 103 -6.04 -7.88 -1.42
C LYS A 103 -5.68 -9.26 -1.97
N ARG A 104 -4.63 -9.35 -2.80
CA ARG A 104 -4.13 -10.60 -3.40
C ARG A 104 -2.79 -11.04 -2.83
N MET A 105 -2.10 -10.15 -2.12
CA MET A 105 -0.82 -10.42 -1.48
C MET A 105 -0.98 -11.39 -0.31
N LYS A 106 0.06 -12.20 -0.08
CA LYS A 106 0.24 -12.91 1.19
C LYS A 106 0.89 -11.97 2.21
N PRO A 107 0.71 -12.21 3.52
CA PRO A 107 1.36 -11.39 4.56
C PRO A 107 2.88 -11.30 4.40
N ASN A 108 3.54 -12.36 3.92
CA ASN A 108 4.99 -12.40 3.69
C ASN A 108 5.46 -11.54 2.51
N ASP A 109 4.59 -11.24 1.56
CA ASP A 109 4.92 -10.39 0.40
C ASP A 109 5.09 -8.92 0.83
N PHE A 110 4.55 -8.54 2.00
CA PHE A 110 4.78 -7.24 2.60
C PHE A 110 6.07 -7.29 3.44
N ALA A 111 7.19 -6.94 2.81
CA ALA A 111 8.51 -6.96 3.45
C ALA A 111 8.91 -5.60 4.04
N ASN A 112 9.71 -5.64 5.12
CA ASN A 112 10.32 -4.44 5.70
C ASN A 112 11.52 -3.99 4.86
N SER A 113 11.30 -3.10 3.90
CA SER A 113 12.37 -2.49 3.11
C SER A 113 12.49 -0.98 3.35
N SER A 114 13.62 -0.41 2.93
CA SER A 114 13.82 1.06 3.00
C SER A 114 12.81 1.81 2.13
N GLU A 115 12.52 1.25 0.96
CA GLU A 115 11.57 1.72 -0.04
C GLU A 115 10.15 1.66 0.52
N ALA A 116 9.78 0.57 1.20
CA ALA A 116 8.47 0.44 1.85
C ALA A 116 8.27 1.49 2.93
N ARG A 117 9.28 1.78 3.77
CA ARG A 117 9.20 2.84 4.80
C ARG A 117 9.05 4.24 4.21
N LEU A 118 9.83 4.54 3.18
CA LEU A 118 9.76 5.83 2.50
C LEU A 118 8.43 6.00 1.75
N ALA A 119 7.97 4.94 1.08
CA ALA A 119 6.68 4.92 0.41
C ALA A 119 5.52 5.09 1.41
N MET A 120 5.56 4.38 2.53
CA MET A 120 4.61 4.54 3.64
C MET A 120 4.55 5.98 4.13
N SER A 121 5.71 6.60 4.39
CA SER A 121 5.80 8.02 4.77
C SER A 121 5.10 8.91 3.73
N ARG A 122 5.39 8.67 2.45
CA ARG A 122 4.83 9.44 1.34
C ARG A 122 3.32 9.26 1.23
N ILE A 123 2.81 8.04 1.36
CA ILE A 123 1.36 7.76 1.34
C ILE A 123 0.67 8.47 2.50
N ILE A 124 1.25 8.47 3.70
CA ILE A 124 0.68 9.22 4.83
C ILE A 124 0.68 10.73 4.53
N THR A 125 1.72 11.30 3.90
CA THR A 125 1.64 12.72 3.49
C THR A 125 0.50 12.99 2.50
N TRP A 126 0.12 12.00 1.68
CA TRP A 126 -0.98 12.13 0.71
C TRP A 126 -2.37 12.03 1.35
N THR A 127 -2.51 11.52 2.58
CA THR A 127 -3.80 11.57 3.30
C THR A 127 -4.23 13.00 3.64
N SER A 128 -3.29 13.95 3.58
CA SER A 128 -3.52 15.38 3.80
C SER A 128 -3.35 16.21 2.52
N GLU A 129 -3.43 15.60 1.32
CA GLU A 129 -3.32 16.28 0.04
C GLU A 129 -4.43 17.36 -0.11
N PRO A 130 -4.11 18.67 -0.15
CA PRO A 130 -5.13 19.72 -0.13
C PRO A 130 -5.95 19.78 -1.43
N LYS A 131 -5.32 19.48 -2.57
CA LYS A 131 -5.91 19.69 -3.89
C LYS A 131 -6.85 18.58 -4.36
N SER A 132 -6.79 17.39 -3.77
CA SER A 132 -7.55 16.23 -4.24
C SER A 132 -8.10 15.42 -3.08
N PHE A 133 -9.43 15.39 -2.98
CA PHE A 133 -10.14 14.49 -2.08
C PHE A 133 -9.89 13.01 -2.44
N ASP A 134 -9.88 12.68 -3.73
CA ASP A 134 -9.67 11.30 -4.20
C ASP A 134 -8.30 10.76 -3.80
N VAL A 135 -7.25 11.58 -3.86
CA VAL A 135 -5.91 11.20 -3.36
C VAL A 135 -5.96 10.88 -1.87
N ARG A 136 -6.61 11.73 -1.06
CA ARG A 136 -6.72 11.49 0.39
C ARG A 136 -7.45 10.18 0.69
N LYS A 137 -8.59 9.95 0.03
CA LYS A 137 -9.40 8.74 0.18
C LYS A 137 -8.63 7.49 -0.25
N ALA A 138 -7.97 7.52 -1.40
CA ALA A 138 -7.20 6.39 -1.90
C ALA A 138 -5.99 6.09 -0.99
N ALA A 139 -5.32 7.11 -0.46
CA ALA A 139 -4.20 6.94 0.46
C ALA A 139 -4.64 6.27 1.77
N GLN A 140 -5.76 6.72 2.35
CA GLN A 140 -6.35 6.07 3.54
C GLN A 140 -6.70 4.60 3.26
N ALA A 141 -7.33 4.30 2.12
CA ALA A 141 -7.69 2.94 1.75
C ALA A 141 -6.47 2.01 1.62
N VAL A 142 -5.35 2.52 1.08
CA VAL A 142 -4.09 1.77 1.03
C VAL A 142 -3.56 1.48 2.43
N LEU A 143 -3.50 2.48 3.30
CA LEU A 143 -2.99 2.28 4.67
C LEU A 143 -3.82 1.25 5.44
N ILE A 144 -5.14 1.32 5.32
CA ILE A 144 -6.06 0.34 5.93
C ILE A 144 -5.81 -1.04 5.34
N SER A 145 -5.71 -1.17 4.01
CA SER A 145 -5.51 -2.47 3.36
C SER A 145 -4.16 -3.11 3.70
N LEU A 146 -3.11 -2.30 3.90
CA LEU A 146 -1.80 -2.79 4.34
C LEU A 146 -1.80 -3.19 5.82
N PHE A 147 -2.55 -2.46 6.65
CA PHE A 147 -2.77 -2.83 8.05
C PHE A 147 -3.50 -4.18 8.18
N ASP A 148 -4.55 -4.38 7.38
CA ASP A 148 -5.33 -5.63 7.34
C ASP A 148 -4.51 -6.79 6.74
N LEU A 149 -3.61 -6.52 5.79
CA LEU A 149 -2.75 -7.52 5.16
C LEU A 149 -1.76 -8.15 6.14
N ASN A 150 -1.04 -7.32 6.91
CA ASN A 150 -0.06 -7.80 7.89
C ASN A 150 0.19 -6.72 8.96
N THR A 151 -0.63 -6.77 10.01
CA THR A 151 -0.60 -5.82 11.12
C THR A 151 0.77 -5.74 11.81
N PRO A 152 1.47 -6.85 12.15
CA PRO A 152 2.81 -6.78 12.74
C PRO A 152 3.81 -6.02 11.87
N MET A 153 3.84 -6.31 10.56
CA MET A 153 4.75 -5.65 9.63
C MET A 153 4.42 -4.17 9.46
N TYR A 154 3.14 -3.85 9.28
CA TYR A 154 2.66 -2.48 9.18
C TYR A 154 3.09 -1.65 10.38
N THR A 155 2.88 -2.21 11.58
CA THR A 155 3.21 -1.56 12.85
C THR A 155 4.73 -1.35 12.99
N MET A 156 5.53 -2.36 12.61
CA MET A 156 7.00 -2.24 12.62
C MET A 156 7.49 -1.14 11.67
N LEU A 157 6.92 -1.03 10.47
CA LEU A 157 7.25 0.03 9.52
C LEU A 157 6.87 1.41 10.04
N LEU A 158 5.68 1.54 10.63
CA LEU A 158 5.16 2.78 11.19
C LEU A 158 5.95 3.23 12.42
N GLY A 159 6.41 2.29 13.26
CA GLY A 159 7.23 2.57 14.44
C GLY A 159 8.59 3.20 14.12
N ALA A 160 9.09 3.03 12.89
CA ALA A 160 10.30 3.68 12.41
C ALA A 160 10.08 5.14 11.92
N LEU A 161 8.82 5.61 11.85
CA LEU A 161 8.48 6.95 11.36
C LEU A 161 8.25 7.94 12.52
N PRO A 162 8.38 9.26 12.26
CA PRO A 162 8.08 10.30 13.26
C PRO A 162 6.68 10.16 13.88
N LYS A 163 6.53 10.56 15.15
CA LYS A 163 5.29 10.36 15.91
C LYS A 163 4.04 10.96 15.24
N THR A 164 4.19 12.09 14.56
CA THR A 164 3.12 12.73 13.78
C THR A 164 2.53 11.83 12.69
N PHE A 165 3.34 10.97 12.05
CA PHE A 165 2.87 10.01 11.06
C PHE A 165 2.16 8.83 11.70
N GLN A 166 2.65 8.40 12.88
CA GLN A 166 2.03 7.32 13.65
C GLN A 166 0.62 7.71 14.09
N ASP A 167 0.47 8.89 14.69
CA ASP A 167 -0.82 9.39 15.19
C ASP A 167 -1.84 9.56 14.04
N ALA A 168 -1.39 10.03 12.88
CA ALA A 168 -2.23 10.11 11.68
C ALA A 168 -2.72 8.72 11.25
N ALA A 169 -1.82 7.74 11.13
CA ALA A 169 -2.16 6.38 10.73
C ALA A 169 -3.10 5.69 11.73
N GLU A 170 -2.87 5.87 13.04
CA GLU A 170 -3.71 5.32 14.11
C GLU A 170 -5.16 5.83 14.00
N SER A 171 -5.37 7.10 13.65
CA SER A 171 -6.71 7.68 13.49
C SER A 171 -7.54 6.98 12.40
N PHE A 172 -6.89 6.51 11.33
CA PHE A 172 -7.56 5.82 10.22
C PHE A 172 -7.87 4.37 10.57
N CYS A 173 -6.93 3.66 11.21
CA CYS A 173 -7.13 2.26 11.60
C CYS A 173 -8.23 2.12 12.67
N THR A 174 -8.24 2.99 13.69
CA THR A 174 -9.24 2.96 14.77
C THR A 174 -10.67 3.22 14.26
N THR A 175 -10.83 4.13 13.31
CA THR A 175 -12.14 4.41 12.68
C THR A 175 -12.70 3.17 11.96
N THR A 176 -11.85 2.42 11.27
CA THR A 176 -12.24 1.19 10.56
C THR A 176 -12.54 0.05 11.53
N CYS A 177 -11.73 -0.13 12.58
CA CYS A 177 -11.99 -1.13 13.61
C CYS A 177 -13.34 -0.90 14.32
N ALA A 178 -13.69 0.36 14.61
CA ALA A 178 -14.99 0.70 15.20
C ALA A 178 -16.17 0.45 14.25
N ALA A 179 -15.99 0.67 12.94
CA ALA A 179 -17.01 0.43 11.91
C ALA A 179 -17.22 -1.06 11.58
N THR A 180 -16.22 -1.91 11.83
CA THR A 180 -16.25 -3.36 11.50
C THR A 180 -16.79 -4.20 12.67
N ALA A 181 -17.08 -3.57 13.81
CA ALA A 181 -17.55 -4.20 15.05
C ALA A 181 -18.83 -5.08 14.95
N PRO A 182 -19.79 -4.91 14.00
CA PRO A 182 -20.94 -5.82 13.96
C PRO A 182 -20.73 -7.07 13.09
N ARG A 183 -19.51 -7.37 12.57
CA ARG A 183 -19.29 -8.55 11.69
C ARG A 183 -18.26 -9.58 12.14
N GLN A 184 -17.65 -9.44 13.32
CA GLN A 184 -16.68 -10.43 13.83
C GLN A 184 -16.96 -10.78 15.31
N ALA A 185 -18.12 -11.36 15.59
CA ALA A 185 -18.41 -11.99 16.89
C ALA A 185 -17.87 -13.43 16.98
N LEU A 186 -16.64 -13.68 16.48
CA LEU A 186 -16.00 -15.00 16.51
C LEU A 186 -14.51 -14.99 16.88
N TYR A 187 -13.97 -13.88 17.38
CA TYR A 187 -12.65 -13.89 18.01
C TYR A 187 -12.74 -13.32 19.42
N SER A 188 -12.27 -14.14 20.38
CA SER A 188 -12.22 -13.89 21.82
C SER A 188 -11.74 -12.48 22.17
N ASP A 189 -12.31 -11.91 23.23
CA ASP A 189 -11.96 -10.63 23.85
C ASP A 189 -10.45 -10.46 24.15
N ASP A 190 -9.68 -11.55 24.12
CA ASP A 190 -8.21 -11.56 24.28
C ASP A 190 -7.44 -10.89 23.13
N PHE A 191 -7.99 -10.85 21.90
CA PHE A 191 -7.29 -10.25 20.75
C PHE A 191 -7.10 -8.73 20.91
N TRP A 192 -8.09 -8.05 21.50
CA TRP A 192 -8.01 -6.60 21.72
C TRP A 192 -7.11 -6.25 22.90
N LEU A 193 -7.04 -7.11 23.92
CA LEU A 193 -6.09 -6.95 25.01
C LEU A 193 -4.66 -7.13 24.52
N THR A 194 -4.40 -8.14 23.69
CA THR A 194 -3.09 -8.36 23.07
C THR A 194 -2.71 -7.24 22.11
N TYR A 195 -3.64 -6.74 21.29
CA TYR A 195 -3.41 -5.57 20.43
C TYR A 195 -3.06 -4.31 21.23
N ARG A 196 -3.79 -4.04 22.33
CA ARG A 196 -3.55 -2.88 23.21
C ARG A 196 -2.27 -3.02 24.04
N LEU A 197 -1.87 -4.25 24.38
CA LEU A 197 -0.59 -4.56 25.01
C LEU A 197 0.57 -4.41 24.02
N ILE A 198 0.44 -4.91 22.78
CA ILE A 198 1.47 -4.78 21.75
C ILE A 198 1.68 -3.30 21.41
N LEU A 199 0.61 -2.52 21.24
CA LEU A 199 0.74 -1.08 21.02
C LEU A 199 1.38 -0.35 22.22
N ASN A 200 1.04 -0.71 23.47
CA ASN A 200 1.68 -0.11 24.65
C ASN A 200 3.16 -0.53 24.80
N VAL A 201 3.49 -1.79 24.51
CA VAL A 201 4.86 -2.30 24.62
C VAL A 201 5.76 -1.74 23.52
N VAL A 202 5.24 -1.62 22.29
CA VAL A 202 6.03 -1.17 21.13
C VAL A 202 6.13 0.36 21.05
N PHE A 203 5.06 1.12 21.40
CA PHE A 203 5.05 2.57 21.21
C PHE A 203 5.26 3.41 22.46
N VAL A 204 4.92 2.92 23.66
CA VAL A 204 4.83 3.80 24.84
C VAL A 204 6.08 3.75 25.71
N ASN A 205 7.04 2.84 25.49
CA ASN A 205 7.91 2.53 26.62
C ASN A 205 9.36 2.10 26.37
N LYS A 206 10.30 2.99 26.75
CA LYS A 206 11.71 2.66 27.04
C LYS A 206 11.99 2.37 28.52
N ASN A 207 11.01 2.36 29.43
CA ASN A 207 11.18 2.00 30.85
C ASN A 207 9.83 1.76 31.54
N TRP A 208 9.33 0.52 31.61
CA TRP A 208 8.21 0.22 32.53
C TRP A 208 8.75 -0.47 33.77
N LYS A 209 8.43 0.12 34.91
CA LYS A 209 8.08 -0.62 36.12
C LYS A 209 6.59 -0.43 36.34
N GLY A 210 5.83 -1.51 36.23
CA GLY A 210 4.38 -1.51 36.47
C GLY A 210 4.00 -2.76 37.25
N SER A 211 3.45 -2.54 38.44
CA SER A 211 2.94 -3.56 39.35
C SER A 211 1.47 -3.81 39.04
N LEU A 212 1.08 -5.06 38.74
CA LEU A 212 -0.31 -5.49 38.76
C LEU A 212 -0.62 -6.01 40.16
N ALA A 213 -1.61 -5.41 40.83
CA ALA A 213 -2.09 -5.90 42.10
C ALA A 213 -2.62 -7.33 41.94
N GLY A 214 -1.90 -8.30 42.50
CA GLY A 214 -2.41 -9.66 42.71
C GLY A 214 -1.66 -10.80 42.01
N VAL A 215 -0.65 -10.56 41.16
CA VAL A 215 0.17 -11.65 40.60
C VAL A 215 1.65 -11.25 40.65
N GLY A 216 2.49 -12.17 41.14
CA GLY A 216 3.87 -11.96 41.55
C GLY A 216 4.75 -11.14 40.60
N GLN A 217 5.68 -10.41 41.20
CA GLN A 217 6.69 -9.58 40.55
C GLN A 217 7.66 -10.48 39.77
N TRP A 218 7.70 -10.38 38.45
CA TRP A 218 8.71 -11.03 37.61
C TRP A 218 9.69 -10.00 37.06
N GLU A 219 10.97 -10.15 37.41
CA GLU A 219 12.07 -9.45 36.74
C GLU A 219 12.59 -10.33 35.59
N ILE A 220 12.49 -9.83 34.36
CA ILE A 220 13.26 -10.37 33.24
C ILE A 220 14.44 -9.42 33.02
N ASN A 221 15.61 -9.79 33.55
CA ASN A 221 16.87 -9.17 33.18
C ASN A 221 17.34 -9.78 31.85
N MET A 222 17.19 -9.03 30.76
CA MET A 222 17.93 -9.31 29.52
C MET A 222 19.14 -8.37 29.46
N THR A 223 20.29 -8.91 29.87
CA THR A 223 21.60 -8.35 29.50
C THR A 223 21.92 -8.71 28.07
N VAL A 224 22.01 -7.65 27.24
CA VAL A 224 22.59 -7.48 25.89
C VAL A 224 22.17 -8.49 24.82
#